data_AF-A0A946MUK2-F1
#
_entry.id   AF-A0A946MUK2-F1
#
_cell.length_a   1.000
_cell.length_b   1.000
_cell.length_c   1.000
_cell.angle_alpha   90.00
_cell.angle_beta   90.00
_cell.angle_gamma   90.00
#
_symmetry.space_group_name_H-M   'P 1'
#
loop_
_entity.id
_entity.type
_entity.pdbx_description
1 polymer ?
#
loop_
_entity_poly.entity_id
_entity_poly.type
_entity_poly.pdbx_seq_one_letter_code
_entity_poly.pdbx_strand_id
1 'polypeptide(L)' 'MLGGTDGGSAGIDGILSPAQVAQAVIDGLREESFLILPHEQVEQYHLNKAQNYNRWIGGMRKLRRSMSPPKLP' A
#
# COMPACT_ATOMS: atom_id res chain seq x y z
N MET A 1 -8.28 12.31 9.51
CA MET A 1 -8.14 11.23 10.50
C MET A 1 -6.95 10.35 10.10
N LEU A 2 -5.73 10.75 10.47
CA LEU A 2 -4.57 9.85 10.62
C LEU A 2 -4.47 9.47 12.11
N GLY A 3 -5.60 9.04 12.67
CA GLY A 3 -5.79 8.81 14.11
C GLY A 3 -5.59 7.33 14.42
N GLY A 4 -4.34 6.94 14.63
CA GLY A 4 -3.98 5.59 15.06
C GLY A 4 -2.47 5.43 14.99
N THR A 5 -1.83 5.39 16.16
CA THR A 5 -0.37 5.36 16.38
C THR A 5 0.34 4.10 15.86
N ASP A 6 -0.33 3.28 15.05
CA ASP A 6 0.09 1.91 14.78
C ASP A 6 0.23 1.65 13.26
N GLY A 7 -0.11 2.61 12.39
CA GLY A 7 0.09 2.54 10.93
C GLY A 7 -0.69 1.44 10.18
N GLY A 8 -1.31 0.48 10.87
CA GLY A 8 -2.01 -0.64 10.25
C GLY A 8 -1.16 -1.34 9.18
N SER A 9 -1.78 -1.82 8.11
CA SER A 9 -1.05 -2.41 6.99
C SER A 9 -0.25 -1.38 6.19
N ALA A 10 -0.62 -0.10 6.30
CA ALA A 10 0.08 1.00 5.64
C ALA A 10 1.45 1.31 6.27
N GLY A 11 1.67 0.91 7.53
CA GLY A 11 2.97 1.04 8.19
C GLY A 11 4.00 0.01 7.74
N ILE A 12 3.60 -1.08 7.09
CA ILE A 12 4.51 -2.19 6.72
C ILE A 12 5.57 -1.69 5.73
N ASP A 13 5.14 -0.96 4.71
CA ASP A 13 6.03 -0.46 3.66
C ASP A 13 6.26 1.07 3.75
N GLY A 14 5.95 1.64 4.92
CA GLY A 14 6.12 3.06 5.20
C GLY A 14 5.01 3.96 4.66
N ILE A 15 4.81 5.07 5.38
CA ILE A 15 3.83 6.09 5.04
C ILE A 15 4.57 7.24 4.36
N LEU A 16 4.24 7.51 3.10
CA LEU A 16 4.76 8.66 2.38
C LEU A 16 4.14 9.95 2.91
N SER A 17 4.94 11.00 2.95
CA SER A 17 4.44 12.35 3.19
C SER A 17 3.57 12.82 2.02
N PRO A 18 2.64 13.78 2.26
CA PRO A 18 1.87 14.38 1.18
C PRO A 18 2.75 14.98 0.06
N ALA A 19 3.89 15.57 0.43
CA ALA A 19 4.83 16.14 -0.55
C ALA A 19 5.46 15.06 -1.45
N GLN A 20 5.84 13.90 -0.89
CA GLN A 20 6.35 12.77 -1.67
C GLN A 20 5.30 12.22 -2.64
N VAL A 21 4.05 12.11 -2.19
CA VAL A 21 2.94 11.67 -3.06
C VAL A 21 2.69 12.67 -4.18
N ALA A 22 2.71 13.98 -3.89
CA ALA A 22 2.55 15.01 -4.91
C ALA A 22 3.66 14.97 -5.95
N GLN A 23 4.91 14.72 -5.53
CA GLN A 23 6.04 14.60 -6.43
C GLN A 23 5.86 13.41 -7.39
N ALA A 24 5.47 12.24 -6.89
CA ALA A 24 5.19 11.06 -7.72
C ALA A 24 4.11 11.33 -8.79
N VAL A 25 3.09 12.12 -8.45
CA VAL A 25 2.06 12.54 -9.42
C VAL A 25 2.64 13.45 -10.50
N ILE A 26 3.44 14.44 -10.13
CA ILE A 26 4.07 15.36 -11.10
C ILE A 26 4.96 14.58 -12.07
N ASP A 27 5.75 13.65 -11.56
CA ASP A 27 6.67 12.85 -12.38
C ASP A 27 5.89 11.91 -13.31
N GLY A 28 4.86 11.22 -12.81
CA GLY A 28 4.00 10.36 -13.63
C GLY A 28 3.25 11.13 -14.72
N LEU A 29 2.79 12.36 -14.45
CA LEU A 29 2.18 13.22 -15.46
C LEU A 29 3.19 13.66 -16.54
N ARG A 30 4.44 13.96 -16.15
CA ARG A 30 5.52 14.30 -17.10
C ARG A 30 5.84 13.13 -18.04
N GLU A 31 5.73 11.91 -17.53
CA GLU A 31 5.94 10.66 -18.28
C GLU A 31 4.72 10.21 -19.08
N GLU A 32 3.60 10.94 -19.01
CA GLU A 32 2.31 10.56 -19.59
C GLU A 32 1.80 9.18 -19.11
N SER A 33 2.17 8.81 -17.88
CA SER A 33 1.80 7.54 -17.25
C SER A 33 0.37 7.59 -16.72
N PHE A 34 -0.46 6.65 -17.17
CA PHE A 34 -1.85 6.55 -16.70
C PHE A 34 -1.94 6.01 -15.26
N LEU A 35 -1.17 4.98 -14.93
CA LEU A 35 -1.15 4.36 -13.60
C LEU A 35 0.08 4.83 -12.83
N ILE A 36 -0.12 5.76 -11.90
CA ILE A 36 0.92 6.29 -11.04
C ILE A 36 0.87 5.57 -9.70
N LEU A 37 1.97 4.91 -9.33
CA LEU A 37 2.10 4.15 -8.08
C LEU A 37 3.17 4.80 -7.20
N PRO A 38 2.80 5.68 -6.25
CA PRO A 38 3.78 6.35 -5.38
C PRO A 38 4.61 5.38 -4.53
N HIS A 39 4.07 4.20 -4.28
CA HIS A 39 4.74 3.08 -3.62
C HIS A 39 5.04 1.99 -4.66
N GLU A 40 6.28 1.88 -5.10
CA GLU A 40 6.70 0.98 -6.20
C GLU A 40 6.30 -0.48 -5.96
N GLN A 41 6.39 -0.96 -4.72
CA GLN A 41 6.00 -2.32 -4.33
C GLN A 41 4.53 -2.66 -4.62
N VAL A 42 3.66 -1.65 -4.75
CA VAL A 42 2.23 -1.84 -5.06
C VAL A 42 2.03 -2.41 -6.45
N GLU A 43 2.97 -2.20 -7.39
CA GLU A 43 2.90 -2.83 -8.70
C GLU A 43 2.92 -4.36 -8.57
N GLN A 44 3.85 -4.89 -7.78
CA GLN A 44 3.93 -6.32 -7.53
C GLN A 44 2.69 -6.84 -6.79
N TYR A 45 2.09 -6.04 -5.90
CA TYR A 45 0.84 -6.40 -5.23
C TYR A 45 -0.32 -6.49 -6.22
N HIS A 46 -0.42 -5.53 -7.14
CA HIS A 46 -1.41 -5.51 -8.21
C HIS A 46 -1.26 -6.76 -9.09
N LEU A 47 -0.04 -7.08 -9.53
CA LEU A 47 0.26 -8.27 -10.33
C LEU A 47 -0.06 -9.58 -9.58
N ASN A 48 0.40 -9.72 -8.34
CA ASN A 48 0.16 -10.91 -7.52
C ASN A 48 -1.34 -11.16 -7.30
N LYS A 49 -2.08 -10.09 -7.02
CA LYS A 49 -3.54 -10.14 -6.84
C LYS A 49 -4.24 -10.58 -8.12
N ALA A 50 -3.85 -10.02 -9.27
CA ALA A 50 -4.45 -10.33 -10.57
C ALA A 50 -4.12 -11.77 -11.03
N GLN A 51 -2.88 -12.23 -10.84
CA GLN A 51 -2.42 -13.53 -11.33
C GLN A 51 -3.02 -14.73 -10.56
N ASN A 52 -3.19 -14.62 -9.24
CA ASN A 52 -3.76 -15.69 -8.44
C ASN A 52 -4.48 -15.16 -7.18
N TYR A 53 -5.76 -14.87 -7.36
CA TYR A 53 -6.59 -14.25 -6.33
C TYR A 53 -6.76 -15.13 -5.07
N ASN A 54 -6.88 -16.44 -5.23
CA ASN A 54 -7.01 -17.36 -4.09
C ASN A 54 -5.75 -17.38 -3.23
N ARG A 55 -4.57 -17.43 -3.88
CA ARG A 55 -3.27 -17.34 -3.18
C ARG A 55 -3.13 -15.98 -2.50
N TRP A 56 -3.52 -14.90 -3.16
CA TRP A 56 -3.51 -13.56 -2.59
C TRP A 56 -4.35 -13.46 -1.31
N ILE A 57 -5.59 -13.95 -1.32
CA ILE A 57 -6.47 -13.97 -0.12
C ILE A 57 -5.84 -14.78 1.02
N GLY A 58 -5.26 -15.94 0.70
CA GLY A 58 -4.53 -16.75 1.68
C GLY A 58 -3.37 -15.99 2.33
N GLY A 59 -2.59 -15.28 1.51
CA GLY A 59 -1.50 -14.40 1.96
C GLY A 59 -1.99 -13.27 2.86
N MET A 60 -3.03 -12.54 2.45
CA MET A 60 -3.60 -11.43 3.21
C MET A 60 -4.18 -11.89 4.57
N ARG A 61 -4.81 -13.06 4.62
CA ARG A 61 -5.26 -13.66 5.89
C ARG A 61 -4.09 -14.01 6.80
N LYS A 62 -2.98 -14.51 6.25
CA LYS A 62 -1.76 -14.79 7.02
C LYS A 62 -1.16 -13.51 7.57
N LEU A 63 -1.02 -12.46 6.74
CA LEU A 63 -0.51 -11.16 7.14
C LEU A 63 -1.34 -10.54 8.27
N ARG A 64 -2.68 -10.54 8.14
CA ARG A 64 -3.56 -10.00 9.20
C ARG A 64 -3.37 -10.70 10.55
N ARG A 65 -3.06 -12.00 10.56
CA ARG A 65 -2.79 -12.75 11.81
C ARG A 65 -1.45 -12.41 12.43
N SER A 66 -0.45 -11.97 11.65
CA SER A 66 0.85 -11.56 12.17
C SER A 66 0.88 -10.12 12.65
N MET A 67 -0.15 -9.33 12.32
CA MET A 67 -0.27 -7.95 12.76
C MET A 67 -0.96 -7.88 14.12
N SER A 68 -0.48 -6.99 14.97
CA SER A 68 -1.14 -6.69 16.24
C SER A 68 -2.57 -6.20 15.97
N PRO A 69 -3.57 -6.66 16.74
CA PRO A 69 -4.91 -6.14 16.62
C PRO A 69 -4.90 -4.62 16.87
N PRO A 70 -5.67 -3.83 16.10
CA PRO A 70 -5.71 -2.39 16.31
C PRO A 70 -6.20 -2.10 17.74
N LYS A 71 -5.50 -1.22 18.44
CA LYS A 71 -6.03 -0.66 19.69
C LYS A 71 -7.25 0.18 19.33
N LEU A 72 -8.43 -0.32 19.70
CA LEU A 72 -9.65 0.47 19.66
C LEU A 72 -9.53 1.59 20.71
N PRO A 73 -10.05 2.80 20.43
CA PRO A 73 -10.10 3.87 21.41
C PRO A 73 -10.93 3.47 22.65
#